data_AF-A0A553HY42-F1
#
_entry.id   AF-A0A553HY42-F1
#
_cell.length_a   1.000
_cell.length_b   1.000
_cell.length_c   1.000
_cell.angle_alpha   90.00
_cell.angle_beta   90.00
_cell.angle_gamma   90.00
#
_symmetry.space_group_name_H-M   'P 1'
#
loop_
_entity.id
_entity.type
_entity.pdbx_description
1 polymer ?
#
loop_
_entity_poly.entity_id
_entity_poly.type
_entity_poly.pdbx_seq_one_letter_code
_entity_poly.pdbx_strand_id
1 'polypeptide(L)'
;MRLLKTNPWETGKLMLVERTPKQMVGLRYAILSHVWETEELIFEDIIDGLEHNGSETSRNKVYKACERAARDGHQYIWIDTCCIDKRSSAELSEAINSMFEWYRDAVACYAYLNDAPDDLSTEEGSAKFSRSKWFRRGWTLQELLAPKDVEFFSGNWTPIGKKKTLSDLLA
;
A
#
# COMPACT_ATOMS: atom_id res chain seq x y z
N MET A 1 -1.06 6.00 -15.14
CA MET A 1 -0.84 5.51 -13.76
C MET A 1 0.66 5.48 -13.49
N ARG A 2 1.08 5.92 -12.30
CA ARG A 2 2.48 5.84 -11.85
C ARG A 2 2.67 4.70 -10.86
N LEU A 3 3.84 4.07 -10.87
CA LEU A 3 4.20 2.92 -10.03
C LEU A 3 5.61 3.08 -9.50
N LEU A 4 5.86 2.61 -8.28
CA LEU A 4 7.21 2.47 -7.74
C LEU A 4 7.84 1.17 -8.24
N LYS A 5 9.10 1.22 -8.66
CA LYS A 5 9.93 0.02 -8.86
C LYS A 5 10.30 -0.59 -7.52
N THR A 6 10.22 -1.91 -7.44
CA THR A 6 10.52 -2.65 -6.20
C THR A 6 11.96 -3.17 -6.16
N ASN A 7 12.61 -3.32 -7.34
CA ASN A 7 14.00 -3.76 -7.53
C ASN A 7 14.49 -3.55 -8.98
N PRO A 8 15.82 -3.48 -9.24
CA PRO A 8 16.91 -3.45 -8.27
C PRO A 8 17.20 -2.03 -7.73
N TRP A 9 17.46 -1.95 -6.42
CA TRP A 9 17.98 -0.75 -5.76
C TRP A 9 19.50 -0.67 -5.93
N GLU A 10 20.02 -0.31 -7.10
CA GLU A 10 21.48 -0.09 -7.21
C GLU A 10 21.95 1.11 -6.37
N THR A 11 21.04 2.01 -5.99
CA THR A 11 21.35 3.29 -5.31
C THR A 11 20.61 3.51 -4.00
N GLY A 12 19.73 2.58 -3.59
CA GLY A 12 18.85 2.76 -2.42
C GLY A 12 17.74 3.81 -2.60
N LYS A 13 17.57 4.38 -3.80
CA LYS A 13 16.57 5.42 -4.08
C LYS A 13 15.26 4.85 -4.61
N LEU A 14 14.15 5.49 -4.24
CA LEU A 14 12.83 5.18 -4.80
C LEU A 14 12.75 5.67 -6.24
N MET A 15 12.19 4.86 -7.13
CA MET A 15 12.03 5.20 -8.54
C MET A 15 10.60 5.03 -9.00
N LEU A 16 9.99 6.13 -9.41
CA LEU A 16 8.69 6.12 -10.07
C LEU A 16 8.83 5.85 -11.56
N VAL A 17 7.89 5.10 -12.10
CA VAL A 17 7.69 4.96 -13.54
C VAL A 17 6.26 5.31 -13.88
N GLU A 18 6.09 6.02 -14.99
CA GLU A 18 4.78 6.25 -15.58
C GLU A 18 4.46 5.16 -16.61
N ARG A 19 3.18 4.77 -16.62
CA ARG A 19 2.62 3.80 -17.55
C ARG A 19 1.32 4.33 -18.11
N THR A 20 1.23 4.33 -19.43
CA THR A 20 -0.01 4.59 -20.17
C THR A 20 -1.00 3.44 -19.98
N PRO A 21 -2.30 3.63 -20.22
CA PRO A 21 -3.29 2.56 -20.13
C PRO A 21 -2.92 1.31 -20.95
N LYS A 22 -2.35 1.49 -22.14
CA LYS A 22 -1.88 0.37 -22.99
C LYS A 22 -0.74 -0.42 -22.35
N GLN A 23 0.16 0.25 -21.62
CA GLN A 23 1.28 -0.40 -20.93
C GLN A 23 0.87 -1.08 -19.61
N MET A 24 -0.32 -0.73 -19.08
CA MET A 24 -0.88 -1.38 -17.89
C MET A 24 -1.54 -2.72 -18.19
N VAL A 25 -1.95 -2.97 -19.44
CA VAL A 25 -2.61 -4.23 -19.83
C VAL A 25 -1.66 -5.41 -19.60
N GLY A 26 -2.07 -6.33 -18.71
CA GLY A 26 -1.27 -7.52 -18.35
C GLY A 26 -0.07 -7.22 -17.44
N LEU A 27 0.17 -5.95 -17.08
CA LEU A 27 1.23 -5.59 -16.15
C LEU A 27 0.87 -6.07 -14.74
N ARG A 28 1.78 -6.82 -14.13
CA ARG A 28 1.61 -7.29 -12.75
C ARG A 28 2.25 -6.31 -11.79
N TYR A 29 1.47 -5.84 -10.82
CA TYR A 29 1.93 -4.96 -9.74
C TYR A 29 1.24 -5.34 -8.43
N ALA A 30 1.88 -5.00 -7.32
CA ALA A 30 1.28 -5.03 -5.99
C ALA A 30 0.69 -3.65 -5.66
N ILE A 31 -0.13 -3.58 -4.61
CA ILE A 31 -0.69 -2.31 -4.12
C ILE A 31 -0.57 -2.25 -2.59
N LEU A 32 -0.23 -1.08 -2.06
CA LEU A 32 -0.22 -0.81 -0.62
C LEU A 32 -1.51 -0.09 -0.24
N SER A 33 -2.31 -0.72 0.61
CA SER A 33 -3.39 -0.10 1.34
C SER A 33 -2.90 0.23 2.75
N HIS A 34 -3.10 1.46 3.20
CA HIS A 34 -2.63 1.90 4.51
C HIS A 34 -3.41 3.11 5.01
N VAL A 35 -3.36 3.36 6.32
CA VAL A 35 -3.85 4.60 6.93
C VAL A 35 -2.74 5.63 6.88
N TRP A 36 -3.02 6.81 6.35
CA TRP A 36 -2.06 7.91 6.35
C TRP A 36 -1.78 8.35 7.78
N GLU A 37 -0.49 8.51 8.09
CA GLU A 37 -0.01 9.04 9.35
C GLU A 37 0.48 10.48 9.17
N THR A 38 1.08 11.06 10.21
CA THR A 38 1.74 12.36 10.11
C THR A 38 3.03 12.24 9.32
N GLU A 39 3.33 13.25 8.49
CA GLU A 39 4.59 13.34 7.72
C GLU A 39 4.80 12.12 6.81
N GLU A 40 3.81 11.88 5.94
CA GLU A 40 3.90 10.86 4.90
C GLU A 40 4.96 11.21 3.87
N LEU A 41 5.71 10.21 3.42
CA LEU A 41 6.52 10.28 2.22
C LEU A 41 5.59 10.37 1.02
N ILE A 42 5.63 11.52 0.33
CA ILE A 42 4.71 11.84 -0.75
C ILE A 42 5.40 11.77 -2.12
N PHE A 43 4.60 11.96 -3.17
CA PHE A 43 5.06 12.00 -4.55
C PHE A 43 6.24 12.96 -4.72
N GLU A 44 6.11 14.21 -4.27
CA GLU A 44 7.09 15.29 -4.43
C GLU A 44 8.46 14.91 -3.86
N ASP A 45 8.49 14.34 -2.65
CA ASP A 45 9.72 13.90 -1.99
C ASP A 45 10.50 12.88 -2.84
N ILE A 46 9.79 12.04 -3.59
CA ILE A 46 10.41 11.02 -4.45
C ILE A 46 10.98 11.66 -5.72
N ILE A 47 10.28 12.62 -6.32
CA ILE A 47 10.75 13.25 -7.57
C ILE A 47 11.95 14.16 -7.32
N ASP A 48 11.93 14.83 -6.17
CA ASP A 48 12.99 15.75 -5.76
C ASP A 48 14.19 15.03 -5.11
N GLY A 49 14.08 13.71 -4.86
CA GLY A 49 15.10 12.93 -4.16
C GLY A 49 15.31 13.38 -2.72
N LEU A 50 14.22 13.83 -2.08
CA LEU A 50 14.14 14.30 -0.71
C LEU A 50 13.43 13.28 0.18
N GLU A 51 13.72 11.98 -0.01
CA GLU A 51 13.01 10.92 0.72
C GLU A 51 13.18 11.01 2.23
N HIS A 52 14.14 11.79 2.74
CA HIS A 52 14.36 12.08 4.15
C HIS A 52 13.32 13.01 4.79
N ASN A 53 12.48 13.69 3.99
CA ASN A 53 11.39 14.54 4.49
C ASN A 53 10.27 13.75 5.17
N GLY A 54 10.05 12.51 4.74
CA GLY A 54 9.09 11.62 5.40
C GLY A 54 9.60 11.18 6.77
N SER A 55 8.68 11.03 7.72
CA SER A 55 8.99 10.46 9.03
C SER A 55 9.64 9.07 8.89
N GLU A 56 10.42 8.64 9.88
CA GLU A 56 11.03 7.31 9.88
C GLU A 56 9.98 6.20 9.67
N THR A 57 8.82 6.31 10.32
CA THR A 57 7.71 5.38 10.15
C THR A 57 7.20 5.35 8.72
N SER A 58 6.96 6.51 8.10
CA SER A 58 6.47 6.57 6.72
C SER A 58 7.49 6.03 5.72
N ARG A 59 8.77 6.41 5.87
CA ARG A 59 9.87 5.89 5.03
C ARG A 59 9.96 4.36 5.16
N ASN A 60 10.02 3.85 6.39
CA ASN A 60 10.09 2.41 6.63
C ASN A 60 8.90 1.67 6.02
N LYS A 61 7.67 2.21 6.16
CA LYS A 61 6.48 1.67 5.50
C LYS A 61 6.66 1.55 3.99
N VAL A 62 7.10 2.61 3.30
CA VAL A 62 7.28 2.59 1.84
C VAL A 62 8.39 1.62 1.42
N TYR A 63 9.56 1.68 2.05
CA TYR A 63 10.69 0.80 1.73
C TYR A 63 10.35 -0.68 1.96
N LYS A 64 9.71 -0.99 3.09
CA LYS A 64 9.29 -2.36 3.41
C LYS A 64 8.17 -2.86 2.50
N ALA A 65 7.27 -1.99 2.06
CA ALA A 65 6.27 -2.35 1.04
C ALA A 65 6.93 -2.73 -0.29
N CYS A 66 7.92 -1.96 -0.73
CA CYS A 66 8.70 -2.29 -1.93
C CYS A 66 9.53 -3.58 -1.74
N GLU A 67 10.17 -3.77 -0.58
CA GLU A 67 10.91 -5.00 -0.24
C GLU A 67 9.98 -6.22 -0.29
N ARG A 68 8.79 -6.10 0.29
CA ARG A 68 7.79 -7.17 0.29
C ARG A 68 7.31 -7.50 -1.12
N ALA A 69 6.95 -6.49 -1.91
CA ALA A 69 6.53 -6.65 -3.30
C ALA A 69 7.62 -7.35 -4.13
N ALA A 70 8.89 -6.94 -3.96
CA ALA A 70 10.01 -7.58 -4.63
C ALA A 70 10.18 -9.05 -4.24
N ARG A 71 10.07 -9.37 -2.94
CA ARG A 71 10.16 -10.74 -2.40
C ARG A 71 9.06 -11.65 -2.97
N ASP A 72 7.87 -11.10 -3.18
CA ASP A 72 6.74 -11.80 -3.79
C ASP A 72 6.81 -11.84 -5.33
N GLY A 73 7.88 -11.30 -5.93
CA GLY A 73 8.13 -11.36 -7.38
C GLY A 73 7.41 -10.27 -8.19
N HIS A 74 6.93 -9.21 -7.54
CA HIS A 74 6.33 -8.06 -8.20
C HIS A 74 7.38 -6.98 -8.44
N GLN A 75 7.56 -6.57 -9.71
CA GLN A 75 8.51 -5.51 -10.09
C GLN A 75 8.02 -4.10 -9.77
N TYR A 76 6.72 -3.96 -9.53
CA TYR A 76 6.05 -2.70 -9.34
C TYR A 76 5.11 -2.76 -8.14
N ILE A 77 5.03 -1.65 -7.42
CA ILE A 77 4.03 -1.43 -6.38
C ILE A 77 3.39 -0.06 -6.56
N TRP A 78 2.08 0.02 -6.36
CA TRP A 78 1.38 1.30 -6.26
C TRP A 78 1.16 1.68 -4.80
N ILE A 79 1.42 2.94 -4.47
CA ILE A 79 1.20 3.53 -3.15
C ILE A 79 0.61 4.92 -3.39
N ASP A 80 -0.60 5.19 -2.93
CA ASP A 80 -1.32 6.44 -3.20
C ASP A 80 -0.56 7.71 -2.79
N THR A 81 0.10 7.70 -1.62
CA THR A 81 0.92 8.83 -1.13
C THR A 81 2.04 9.18 -2.11
N CYS A 82 2.70 8.17 -2.66
CA CYS A 82 3.87 8.26 -3.54
C CYS A 82 3.54 8.35 -5.03
N CYS A 83 2.45 7.73 -5.47
CA CYS A 83 2.15 7.50 -6.89
C CYS A 83 1.12 8.47 -7.46
N ILE A 84 0.52 9.35 -6.66
CA ILE A 84 -0.42 10.39 -7.10
C ILE A 84 0.17 11.77 -6.78
N ASP A 85 0.29 12.65 -7.78
CA ASP A 85 0.49 14.09 -7.53
C ASP A 85 -0.84 14.69 -7.06
N LYS A 86 -0.92 15.00 -5.77
CA LYS A 86 -2.15 15.51 -5.15
C LYS A 86 -2.34 17.01 -5.34
N ARG A 87 -1.32 17.72 -5.85
CA ARG A 87 -1.42 19.14 -6.21
C ARG A 87 -2.11 19.30 -7.56
N SER A 88 -2.04 18.28 -8.42
CA SER A 88 -2.83 18.19 -9.64
C SER A 88 -4.25 17.72 -9.32
N SER A 89 -5.20 18.66 -9.24
CA SER A 89 -6.61 18.34 -9.00
C SER A 89 -7.22 17.43 -10.08
N ALA A 90 -6.76 17.57 -11.32
CA ALA A 90 -7.14 16.70 -12.43
C ALA A 90 -6.67 15.26 -12.19
N GLU A 91 -5.40 15.07 -11.81
CA GLU A 91 -4.87 13.75 -11.53
C GLU A 91 -5.51 13.12 -10.29
N LEU A 92 -5.69 13.90 -9.23
CA LEU A 92 -6.37 13.43 -8.03
C LEU A 92 -7.79 12.92 -8.34
N SER A 93 -8.53 13.65 -9.18
CA SER A 93 -9.86 13.25 -9.62
C SER A 93 -9.83 11.98 -10.47
N GLU A 94 -8.89 11.88 -11.40
CA GLU A 94 -8.70 10.67 -12.21
C GLU A 94 -8.35 9.45 -11.34
N ALA A 95 -7.45 9.65 -10.36
CA ALA A 95 -7.05 8.60 -9.43
C ALA A 95 -8.22 8.12 -8.57
N ILE A 96 -9.01 9.04 -8.03
CA ILE A 96 -10.24 8.70 -7.26
C ILE A 96 -11.19 7.83 -8.10
N ASN A 97 -11.41 8.20 -9.36
CA ASN A 97 -12.31 7.47 -10.25
C ASN A 97 -11.75 6.12 -10.72
N SER A 98 -10.43 5.92 -10.65
CA SER A 98 -9.75 4.73 -11.14
C SER A 98 -9.32 3.76 -10.03
N MET A 99 -9.34 4.21 -8.77
CA MET A 99 -8.71 3.49 -7.67
C MET A 99 -9.30 2.09 -7.46
N PHE A 100 -10.62 1.93 -7.58
CA PHE A 100 -11.27 0.62 -7.48
C PHE A 100 -10.70 -0.37 -8.51
N GLU A 101 -10.52 0.08 -9.75
CA GLU A 101 -9.95 -0.76 -10.82
C GLU A 101 -8.48 -1.09 -10.55
N TRP A 102 -7.72 -0.13 -10.03
CA TRP A 102 -6.32 -0.36 -9.66
C TRP A 102 -6.18 -1.37 -8.52
N TYR A 103 -7.05 -1.31 -7.51
CA TYR A 103 -7.08 -2.33 -6.46
C TYR A 103 -7.54 -3.70 -7.00
N ARG A 104 -8.53 -3.73 -7.89
CA ARG A 104 -9.03 -4.96 -8.52
C ARG A 104 -7.98 -5.68 -9.36
N ASP A 105 -7.21 -4.91 -10.12
CA ASP A 105 -6.26 -5.43 -11.11
C ASP A 105 -4.87 -5.69 -10.51
N ALA A 106 -4.59 -5.18 -9.30
CA ALA A 106 -3.41 -5.54 -8.53
C ALA A 106 -3.37 -7.05 -8.23
N VAL A 107 -2.18 -7.63 -8.33
CA VAL A 107 -1.97 -9.08 -8.09
C VAL A 107 -1.97 -9.39 -6.59
N ALA A 108 -1.52 -8.45 -5.77
CA ALA A 108 -1.52 -8.54 -4.32
C ALA A 108 -1.84 -7.17 -3.72
N CYS A 109 -2.70 -7.14 -2.69
CA CYS A 109 -2.90 -5.97 -1.84
C CYS A 109 -2.26 -6.21 -0.48
N TYR A 110 -1.32 -5.36 -0.10
CA TYR A 110 -0.74 -5.35 1.23
C TYR A 110 -1.47 -4.32 2.07
N ALA A 111 -2.23 -4.77 3.06
CA ALA A 111 -2.89 -3.90 4.03
C ALA A 111 -1.94 -3.70 5.22
N TYR A 112 -1.32 -2.53 5.30
CA TYR A 112 -0.44 -2.15 6.40
C TYR A 112 -1.22 -1.44 7.50
N LEU A 113 -1.31 -2.09 8.67
CA LEU A 113 -2.05 -1.63 9.83
C LEU A 113 -1.04 -1.26 10.93
N ASN A 114 -0.65 0.01 10.96
CA ASN A 114 0.33 0.55 11.91
C ASN A 114 -0.07 0.31 13.39
N ASP A 115 -1.37 0.26 13.67
CA ASP A 115 -1.95 0.08 15.00
C ASP A 115 -2.35 -1.36 15.33
N ALA A 116 -2.16 -2.31 14.41
CA ALA A 116 -2.45 -3.73 14.64
C ALA A 116 -1.33 -4.42 15.46
N PRO A 117 -1.67 -5.45 16.25
CA PRO A 117 -0.68 -6.28 16.91
C PRO A 117 0.06 -7.20 15.92
N ASP A 118 1.21 -7.71 16.34
CA ASP A 118 1.98 -8.70 15.57
C ASP A 118 1.37 -10.11 15.63
N ASP A 119 0.59 -10.41 16.69
CA ASP A 119 0.02 -11.73 16.95
C ASP A 119 -1.46 -11.63 17.32
N LEU A 120 -2.27 -12.53 16.75
CA LEU A 120 -3.71 -12.66 16.98
C LEU A 120 -4.06 -13.88 17.86
N SER A 121 -3.08 -14.61 18.38
CA SER A 121 -3.27 -15.82 19.20
C SER A 121 -4.08 -15.58 20.48
N THR A 122 -4.16 -14.33 20.94
CA THR A 122 -4.94 -13.90 22.10
C THR A 122 -6.22 -13.20 21.69
N GLU A 123 -7.25 -13.28 22.54
CA GLU A 123 -8.49 -12.52 22.36
C GLU A 123 -8.23 -11.00 22.29
N GLU A 124 -7.28 -10.51 23.10
CA GLU A 124 -6.89 -9.10 23.09
C GLU A 124 -6.27 -8.69 21.75
N GLY A 125 -5.36 -9.51 21.20
CA GLY A 125 -4.75 -9.29 19.90
C GLY A 125 -5.77 -9.26 18.77
N SER A 126 -6.63 -10.27 18.70
CA SER A 126 -7.75 -10.33 17.77
C SER A 126 -8.66 -9.10 17.87
N ALA A 127 -9.03 -8.70 19.09
CA ALA A 127 -9.89 -7.54 19.30
C ALA A 127 -9.21 -6.22 18.93
N LYS A 128 -7.89 -6.09 19.11
CA LYS A 128 -7.12 -4.91 18.69
C LYS A 128 -7.04 -4.82 17.17
N PHE A 129 -6.84 -5.93 16.48
CA PHE A 129 -6.86 -6.00 15.02
C PHE A 129 -8.20 -5.51 14.46
N SER A 130 -9.33 -6.09 14.88
CA SER A 130 -10.66 -5.71 14.37
C SER A 130 -11.04 -4.26 14.69
N ARG A 131 -10.38 -3.63 15.68
CA ARG A 131 -10.56 -2.20 16.01
C ARG A 131 -9.60 -1.25 15.30
N SER A 132 -8.68 -1.75 14.48
CA SER A 132 -7.72 -0.92 13.75
C SER A 132 -8.42 0.22 13.03
N LYS A 133 -7.77 1.39 13.02
CA LYS A 133 -8.21 2.57 12.26
C LYS A 133 -8.46 2.25 10.80
N TRP A 134 -7.73 1.26 10.25
CA TRP A 134 -7.91 0.81 8.88
C TRP A 134 -9.35 0.40 8.60
N PHE A 135 -10.02 -0.36 9.50
CA PHE A 135 -11.41 -0.80 9.31
C PHE A 135 -12.45 0.33 9.36
N ARG A 136 -12.09 1.52 9.84
CA ARG A 136 -13.02 2.63 10.07
C ARG A 136 -13.03 3.68 8.95
N ARG A 137 -12.22 3.51 7.91
CA ARG A 137 -12.11 4.49 6.82
C ARG A 137 -13.12 4.20 5.71
N GLY A 138 -13.64 5.27 5.09
CA GLY A 138 -14.59 5.15 3.97
C GLY A 138 -14.01 4.44 2.74
N TRP A 139 -12.69 4.47 2.57
CA TRP A 139 -12.00 3.80 1.45
C TRP A 139 -11.79 2.31 1.65
N THR A 140 -11.77 1.85 2.90
CA THR A 140 -11.42 0.47 3.26
C THR A 140 -12.29 -0.56 2.59
N LEU A 141 -13.55 -0.25 2.36
CA LEU A 141 -14.45 -1.16 1.66
C LEU A 141 -13.93 -1.48 0.25
N GLN A 142 -13.45 -0.49 -0.50
CA GLN A 142 -12.89 -0.70 -1.83
C GLN A 142 -11.54 -1.43 -1.75
N GLU A 143 -10.68 -1.02 -0.82
CA GLU A 143 -9.35 -1.61 -0.62
C GLU A 143 -9.41 -3.07 -0.14
N LEU A 144 -10.50 -3.46 0.55
CA LEU A 144 -10.76 -4.82 0.99
C LEU A 144 -11.48 -5.65 -0.07
N LEU A 145 -12.49 -5.10 -0.75
CA LEU A 145 -13.36 -5.87 -1.65
C LEU A 145 -12.81 -5.99 -3.07
N ALA A 146 -12.19 -4.93 -3.61
CA ALA A 146 -11.75 -4.92 -4.99
C ALA A 146 -10.61 -5.92 -5.25
N PRO A 147 -9.55 -6.01 -4.42
CA PRO A 147 -8.48 -6.98 -4.64
C PRO A 147 -8.96 -8.42 -4.44
N LYS A 148 -8.41 -9.31 -5.27
CA LYS A 148 -8.67 -10.76 -5.15
C LYS A 148 -8.06 -11.35 -3.87
N ASP A 149 -6.89 -10.87 -3.50
CA ASP A 149 -6.15 -11.29 -2.31
C ASP A 149 -5.65 -10.06 -1.55
N VAL A 150 -5.86 -10.06 -0.24
CA VAL A 150 -5.36 -9.04 0.70
C VAL A 150 -4.55 -9.75 1.78
N GLU A 151 -3.34 -9.27 2.02
CA GLU A 151 -2.44 -9.73 3.08
C GLU A 151 -2.25 -8.61 4.10
N PHE A 152 -2.53 -8.91 5.36
CA PHE A 152 -2.47 -7.96 6.46
C PHE A 152 -1.09 -7.99 7.12
N PHE A 153 -0.55 -6.81 7.39
CA PHE A 153 0.71 -6.60 8.10
C PHE A 153 0.53 -5.64 9.26
N SER A 154 1.24 -5.89 10.35
CA SER A 154 1.32 -4.97 11.49
C SER A 154 2.25 -3.78 11.19
N GLY A 155 2.35 -2.84 12.15
CA GLY A 155 3.31 -1.76 12.12
C GLY A 155 4.78 -2.20 12.02
N ASN A 156 5.10 -3.41 12.49
CA ASN A 156 6.44 -4.00 12.40
C ASN A 156 6.67 -4.79 11.08
N TRP A 157 5.74 -4.72 10.13
CA TRP A 157 5.73 -5.55 8.91
C TRP A 157 5.66 -7.06 9.19
N THR A 158 5.14 -7.45 10.35
CA THR A 158 4.87 -8.85 10.67
C THR A 158 3.62 -9.31 9.89
N PRO A 159 3.69 -10.43 9.14
CA PRO A 159 2.51 -10.98 8.48
C PRO A 159 1.48 -11.43 9.54
N ILE A 160 0.28 -10.86 9.48
CA ILE A 160 -0.83 -11.19 10.38
C ILE A 160 -1.67 -12.33 9.80
N GLY A 161 -1.98 -12.25 8.51
CA GLY A 161 -2.80 -13.24 7.83
C GLY A 161 -3.38 -12.71 6.52
N LYS A 162 -4.21 -13.53 5.86
CA LYS A 162 -4.86 -13.16 4.60
C LYS A 162 -6.35 -12.93 4.82
N LYS A 163 -6.99 -12.13 3.96
CA LYS A 163 -8.45 -11.93 3.95
C LYS A 163 -9.24 -13.23 4.03
N LYS A 164 -8.80 -14.27 3.31
CA LYS A 164 -9.45 -15.59 3.31
C LYS A 164 -9.34 -16.33 4.65
N THR A 165 -8.23 -16.14 5.38
CA THR A 165 -7.98 -16.83 6.66
C THR A 165 -8.51 -16.06 7.87
N LEU A 166 -8.72 -14.75 7.72
CA LEU A 166 -9.18 -13.85 8.78
C LEU A 166 -10.65 -13.44 8.60
N SER A 167 -11.44 -14.13 7.77
CA SER A 167 -12.83 -13.76 7.46
C SER A 167 -13.68 -13.50 8.69
N ASP A 168 -13.49 -14.28 9.75
CA ASP A 168 -14.28 -14.21 10.97
C ASP A 168 -13.96 -12.95 11.80
N LEU A 169 -12.81 -12.33 11.58
CA LEU A 169 -12.37 -11.09 12.24
C LEU A 169 -12.66 -9.83 11.41
N LEU A 170 -13.13 -9.98 10.18
CA LEU A 170 -13.41 -8.90 9.22
C LEU A 170 -14.89 -8.48 9.20
N ALA A 171 -15.70 -9.00 10.12
CA ALA A 171 -17.15 -8.77 10.22
C ALA A 171 -17.51 -7.39 10.79
#